data_AF-A0A2V8DI39-F1
#
_entry.id   AF-A0A2V8DI39-F1
#
_cell.length_a   1.000
_cell.length_b   1.000
_cell.length_c   1.000
_cell.angle_alpha   90.00
_cell.angle_beta   90.00
_cell.angle_gamma   90.00
#
_symmetry.space_group_name_H-M   'P 1'
#
loop_
_entity.id
_entity.type
_entity.pdbx_description
1 polymer ?
#
loop_
_entity_poly.entity_id
_entity_poly.type
_entity_poly.pdbx_seq_one_letter_code
_entity_poly.pdbx_strand_id
1 'polypeptide(L)'
;MIQKLLTFAGVLALVTGIVVGIASTVDGASQSPRASSPSRPSLFTQAQAAAGEALYAKSCASCHGAALAGGTAPPLSGSAFQASWSDPRVTLDDLFFLLRTTMPPRASSSLSPQDHAAVFAYILKANGYAPGGEPLAVDAPKLKVERLQSVPAGGRAVARTPPPAFIPAAAGAMPAGSGPDQATLSASSRSTDWLVHGHDYSGTRFSPLDDINTTTASRLAPACVFQVGERDNFQTGPIVHNGTMYVTTMTSTIALDA
;
A
#
# COMPACT_ATOMS: atom_id res chain seq x y z
N MET A 1 -76.67 44.53 -1.98
CA MET A 1 -75.51 45.12 -1.27
C MET A 1 -74.35 45.12 -2.26
N ILE A 2 -74.18 45.99 -3.26
CA ILE A 2 -74.18 47.46 -3.41
C ILE A 2 -73.23 48.19 -2.45
N GLN A 3 -72.35 49.00 -3.08
CA GLN A 3 -71.47 50.08 -2.59
C GLN A 3 -70.11 49.63 -2.03
N LYS A 4 -68.96 50.23 -2.42
CA LYS A 4 -68.74 51.60 -2.91
C LYS A 4 -67.39 51.74 -3.64
N LEU A 5 -67.42 52.35 -4.83
CA LEU A 5 -66.30 53.07 -5.43
C LEU A 5 -65.84 54.21 -4.51
N LEU A 6 -64.55 54.51 -4.51
CA LEU A 6 -64.04 55.87 -4.28
C LEU A 6 -62.81 56.12 -5.15
N THR A 7 -63.07 56.86 -6.22
CA THR A 7 -62.14 57.67 -7.02
C THR A 7 -61.56 58.80 -6.17
N PHE A 8 -60.26 59.07 -6.31
CA PHE A 8 -59.70 60.40 -6.08
C PHE A 8 -58.73 60.75 -7.22
N ALA A 9 -58.97 61.93 -7.79
CA ALA A 9 -58.22 62.55 -8.87
C ALA A 9 -57.20 63.56 -8.31
N GLY A 10 -56.16 63.84 -9.11
CA GLY A 10 -55.22 64.95 -8.95
C GLY A 10 -53.95 64.56 -8.18
N VAL A 11 -52.73 64.92 -8.56
CA VAL A 11 -52.24 66.11 -9.26
C VAL A 11 -50.91 65.80 -9.96
N LEU A 12 -50.73 66.43 -11.12
CA LEU A 12 -49.55 66.46 -11.97
C LEU A 12 -48.36 67.15 -11.26
N ALA A 13 -47.23 66.45 -11.12
CA ALA A 13 -45.93 67.08 -10.87
C ALA A 13 -44.89 66.44 -11.80
N LEU A 14 -44.58 67.16 -12.88
CA LEU A 14 -43.54 66.83 -13.84
C LEU A 14 -42.18 67.08 -13.17
N VAL A 15 -41.43 66.03 -12.86
CA VAL A 15 -40.01 66.13 -12.50
C VAL A 15 -39.22 65.40 -13.57
N THR A 16 -38.67 66.17 -14.51
CA THR A 16 -37.70 65.73 -15.51
C THR A 16 -36.39 65.37 -14.82
N GLY A 17 -36.24 64.10 -14.43
CA GLY A 17 -34.97 63.52 -14.04
C GLY A 17 -34.16 63.13 -15.27
N ILE A 18 -33.07 63.84 -15.53
CA ILE A 18 -32.05 63.44 -16.50
C ILE A 18 -31.38 62.18 -15.95
N VAL A 19 -31.73 61.01 -16.49
CA VAL A 19 -31.00 59.77 -16.25
C VAL A 19 -29.85 59.71 -17.24
N VAL A 20 -28.64 59.95 -16.74
CA VAL A 20 -27.40 59.65 -17.46
C VAL A 20 -27.30 58.13 -17.60
N GLY A 21 -27.57 57.62 -18.81
CA GLY A 21 -27.41 56.22 -19.14
C GLY A 21 -25.94 55.83 -19.17
N ILE A 22 -25.48 55.11 -18.15
CA ILE A 22 -24.17 54.48 -18.14
C ILE A 22 -24.30 53.22 -18.98
N ALA A 23 -23.78 53.25 -20.22
CA ALA A 23 -23.69 52.08 -21.07
C ALA A 23 -22.72 51.08 -20.41
N SER A 24 -23.28 50.02 -19.81
CA SER A 24 -22.48 48.88 -19.35
C SER A 24 -22.19 48.03 -20.59
N THR A 25 -20.96 48.08 -21.07
CA THR A 25 -20.44 47.13 -22.06
C THR A 25 -20.43 45.76 -21.40
N VAL A 26 -21.38 44.89 -21.78
CA VAL A 26 -21.29 43.46 -21.50
C VAL A 26 -20.15 42.91 -22.35
N ASP A 27 -18.97 42.78 -21.75
CA ASP A 27 -17.90 41.97 -22.30
C ASP A 27 -18.41 40.54 -22.43
N GLY A 28 -18.68 40.13 -23.67
CA GLY A 28 -18.92 38.76 -24.05
C GLY A 28 -17.66 37.95 -23.78
N ALA A 29 -17.52 37.46 -22.54
CA ALA A 29 -16.52 36.46 -22.21
C ALA A 29 -16.83 35.19 -23.02
N SER A 30 -16.15 35.06 -24.16
CA SER A 30 -16.02 33.81 -24.90
C SER A 30 -15.56 32.72 -23.94
N GLN A 31 -16.49 31.88 -23.50
CA GLN A 31 -16.16 30.65 -22.81
C GLN A 31 -15.50 29.74 -23.84
N SER A 32 -14.17 29.74 -23.87
CA SER A 32 -13.41 28.68 -24.52
C SER A 32 -13.94 27.34 -24.00
N PRO A 33 -14.31 26.39 -24.88
CA PRO A 33 -14.75 25.07 -24.44
C PRO A 33 -13.63 24.47 -23.59
N ARG A 34 -13.92 24.15 -22.32
CA ARG A 34 -13.01 23.35 -21.50
C ARG A 34 -12.76 22.07 -22.27
N ALA A 35 -11.49 21.84 -22.62
CA ALA A 35 -11.05 20.55 -23.13
C ALA A 35 -11.53 19.48 -22.15
N SER A 36 -12.44 18.62 -22.61
CA SER A 36 -12.86 17.46 -21.84
C SER A 36 -11.62 16.60 -21.64
N SER A 37 -11.17 16.44 -20.41
CA SER A 37 -10.09 15.48 -20.12
C SER A 37 -10.51 14.13 -20.71
N PRO A 38 -9.63 13.43 -21.43
CA PRO A 38 -9.99 12.14 -22.00
C PRO A 38 -10.47 11.24 -20.86
N SER A 39 -11.71 10.79 -20.94
CA SER A 39 -12.27 9.82 -20.01
C SER A 39 -11.42 8.55 -20.10
N ARG A 40 -10.93 8.06 -18.96
CA ARG A 40 -10.21 6.77 -18.91
C ARG A 40 -11.09 5.71 -19.56
N PRO A 41 -10.52 4.76 -20.32
CA PRO A 41 -11.31 3.65 -20.83
C PRO A 41 -11.87 2.85 -19.66
N SER A 42 -13.13 2.48 -19.76
CA SER A 42 -13.72 1.49 -18.86
C SER A 42 -13.20 0.11 -19.26
N LEU A 43 -12.53 -0.58 -18.33
CA LEU A 43 -11.82 -1.83 -18.61
C LEU A 43 -12.43 -3.07 -17.94
N PHE A 44 -13.36 -2.88 -17.01
CA PHE A 44 -13.92 -3.94 -16.17
C PHE A 44 -15.36 -3.63 -15.76
N THR A 45 -16.10 -4.60 -15.22
CA THR A 45 -17.43 -4.36 -14.63
C THR A 45 -17.37 -4.09 -13.14
N GLN A 46 -18.36 -3.35 -12.61
CA GLN A 46 -18.48 -3.13 -11.17
C GLN A 46 -18.54 -4.44 -10.37
N ALA A 47 -19.24 -5.45 -10.89
CA ALA A 47 -19.35 -6.77 -10.26
C ALA A 47 -17.99 -7.47 -10.21
N GLN A 48 -17.19 -7.38 -11.28
CA GLN A 48 -15.85 -7.95 -11.33
C GLN A 48 -14.90 -7.28 -10.33
N ALA A 49 -14.91 -5.96 -10.24
CA ALA A 49 -14.10 -5.25 -9.24
C ALA A 49 -14.55 -5.55 -7.80
N ALA A 50 -15.85 -5.74 -7.55
CA ALA A 50 -16.34 -6.14 -6.22
C ALA A 50 -15.92 -7.58 -5.85
N ALA A 51 -15.96 -8.52 -6.79
CA ALA A 51 -15.42 -9.87 -6.58
C ALA A 51 -13.90 -9.83 -6.31
N GLY A 52 -13.18 -9.00 -7.05
CA GLY A 52 -11.75 -8.76 -6.86
C GLY A 52 -11.39 -8.20 -5.50
N GLU A 53 -12.19 -7.27 -4.99
CA GLU A 53 -12.04 -6.70 -3.64
C GLU A 53 -12.15 -7.77 -2.55
N ALA A 54 -13.14 -8.68 -2.67
CA ALA A 54 -13.32 -9.77 -1.73
C ALA A 54 -12.17 -10.79 -1.77
N LEU A 55 -11.60 -11.06 -2.95
CA LEU A 55 -10.42 -11.92 -3.12
C LEU A 55 -9.16 -11.23 -2.58
N TYR A 56 -8.99 -9.94 -2.86
CA TYR A 56 -7.88 -9.12 -2.37
C TYR A 56 -7.78 -9.16 -0.85
N ALA A 57 -8.91 -9.01 -0.15
CA ALA A 57 -8.97 -9.07 1.30
C ALA A 57 -8.44 -10.41 1.87
N LYS A 58 -8.65 -11.52 1.14
CA LYS A 58 -8.25 -12.88 1.58
C LYS A 58 -6.82 -13.23 1.22
N SER A 59 -6.33 -12.77 0.07
CA SER A 59 -5.11 -13.29 -0.54
C SER A 59 -4.00 -12.25 -0.73
N CYS A 60 -4.28 -10.96 -0.53
CA CYS A 60 -3.35 -9.88 -0.87
C CYS A 60 -3.16 -8.87 0.27
N ALA A 61 -4.21 -8.59 1.04
CA ALA A 61 -4.24 -7.51 2.03
C ALA A 61 -3.25 -7.68 3.18
N SER A 62 -2.85 -8.91 3.51
CA SER A 62 -1.85 -9.18 4.56
C SER A 62 -0.49 -8.54 4.26
N CYS A 63 -0.12 -8.41 2.97
CA CYS A 63 1.16 -7.84 2.57
C CYS A 63 1.03 -6.45 1.93
N HIS A 64 0.01 -6.25 1.09
CA HIS A 64 -0.21 -4.99 0.36
C HIS A 64 -1.10 -3.99 1.10
N GLY A 65 -1.57 -4.34 2.30
CA GLY A 65 -2.40 -3.52 3.17
C GLY A 65 -3.88 -3.53 2.77
N ALA A 66 -4.79 -3.47 3.73
CA ALA A 66 -6.24 -3.51 3.47
C ALA A 66 -6.75 -2.40 2.52
N ALA A 67 -6.05 -1.26 2.48
CA ALA A 67 -6.35 -0.12 1.61
C ALA A 67 -5.38 0.03 0.42
N LEU A 68 -4.65 -1.04 0.06
CA LEU A 68 -3.61 -1.02 -0.99
C LEU A 68 -2.43 -0.08 -0.72
N ALA A 69 -2.31 0.42 0.51
CA ALA A 69 -1.31 1.40 0.93
C ALA A 69 0.11 0.82 1.08
N GLY A 70 0.25 -0.50 0.88
CA GLY A 70 1.46 -1.27 1.12
C GLY A 70 1.59 -1.72 2.57
N GLY A 71 2.76 -2.27 2.89
CA GLY A 71 3.09 -2.79 4.21
C GLY A 71 4.40 -3.56 4.11
N THR A 72 4.33 -4.87 4.29
CA THR A 72 5.45 -5.79 3.99
C THR A 72 5.67 -5.98 2.49
N ALA A 73 4.70 -5.59 1.65
CA ALA A 73 4.83 -5.52 0.19
C ALA A 73 4.55 -4.09 -0.36
N PRO A 74 4.96 -3.78 -1.60
CA PRO A 74 4.76 -2.46 -2.19
C PRO A 74 3.30 -2.01 -2.24
N PRO A 75 3.01 -0.70 -2.19
CA PRO A 75 1.66 -0.19 -2.38
C PRO A 75 1.13 -0.51 -3.79
N LEU A 76 -0.18 -0.76 -3.88
CA LEU A 76 -0.89 -1.00 -5.14
C LEU A 76 -1.82 0.18 -5.51
N SER A 77 -1.72 1.27 -4.77
CA SER A 77 -2.40 2.53 -5.04
C SER A 77 -1.57 3.73 -4.56
N GLY A 78 -1.99 4.94 -4.94
CA GLY A 78 -1.36 6.19 -4.49
C GLY A 78 -0.10 6.57 -5.26
N SER A 79 0.61 7.59 -4.77
CA SER A 79 1.72 8.24 -5.50
C SER A 79 2.92 7.33 -5.74
N ALA A 80 3.28 6.49 -4.75
CA ALA A 80 4.38 5.54 -4.88
C ALA A 80 4.09 4.48 -5.97
N PHE A 81 2.85 3.96 -6.00
CA PHE A 81 2.42 3.05 -7.06
C PHE A 81 2.45 3.74 -8.43
N GLN A 82 1.91 4.96 -8.54
CA GLN A 82 1.95 5.72 -9.78
C GLN A 82 3.39 5.95 -10.26
N ALA A 83 4.32 6.33 -9.38
CA ALA A 83 5.72 6.53 -9.73
C ALA A 83 6.40 5.28 -10.31
N SER A 84 6.02 4.09 -9.84
CA SER A 84 6.56 2.82 -10.35
C SER A 84 5.94 2.38 -11.68
N TRP A 85 4.70 2.76 -11.97
CA TRP A 85 3.91 2.17 -13.05
C TRP A 85 3.45 3.16 -14.13
N SER A 86 3.77 4.45 -14.01
CA SER A 86 3.42 5.48 -15.00
C SER A 86 4.48 5.68 -16.10
N ASP A 87 5.49 4.81 -16.22
CA ASP A 87 6.47 4.88 -17.33
C ASP A 87 5.72 4.65 -18.66
N PRO A 88 5.89 5.53 -19.67
CA PRO A 88 5.19 5.41 -20.96
C PRO A 88 5.58 4.16 -21.77
N ARG A 89 6.53 3.34 -21.33
CA ARG A 89 6.86 2.05 -21.94
C ARG A 89 6.14 0.87 -21.27
N VAL A 90 5.57 1.09 -20.10
CA VAL A 90 4.88 0.05 -19.31
C VAL A 90 3.38 0.13 -19.55
N THR A 91 2.79 -1.01 -19.87
CA THR A 91 1.37 -1.17 -20.18
C THR A 91 0.61 -1.77 -19.00
N LEU A 92 -0.72 -1.72 -19.05
CA LEU A 92 -1.54 -2.43 -18.06
C LEU A 92 -1.39 -3.95 -18.17
N ASP A 93 -1.01 -4.48 -19.34
CA ASP A 93 -0.69 -5.91 -19.53
C ASP A 93 0.57 -6.30 -18.76
N ASP A 94 1.59 -5.44 -18.68
CA ASP A 94 2.81 -5.72 -17.91
C ASP A 94 2.52 -5.82 -16.40
N LEU A 95 1.70 -4.89 -15.90
CA LEU A 95 1.25 -4.92 -14.51
C LEU A 95 0.37 -6.16 -14.24
N PHE A 96 -0.54 -6.49 -15.15
CA PHE A 96 -1.39 -7.65 -15.02
C PHE A 96 -0.60 -8.97 -15.12
N PHE A 97 0.42 -9.01 -15.98
CA PHE A 97 1.36 -10.11 -16.09
C PHE A 97 2.08 -10.36 -14.78
N LEU A 98 2.61 -9.31 -14.14
CA LEU A 98 3.25 -9.45 -12.84
C LEU A 98 2.28 -10.01 -11.80
N LEU A 99 1.06 -9.47 -11.73
CA LEU A 99 0.02 -9.97 -10.83
C LEU A 99 -0.26 -11.46 -11.06
N ARG A 100 -0.58 -11.86 -12.31
CA ARG A 100 -1.04 -13.24 -12.58
C ARG A 100 0.05 -14.30 -12.57
N THR A 101 1.32 -13.92 -12.68
CA THR A 101 2.45 -14.88 -12.72
C THR A 101 3.21 -14.95 -11.41
N THR A 102 3.26 -13.86 -10.63
CA THR A 102 4.08 -13.78 -9.42
C THR A 102 3.27 -13.64 -8.13
N MET A 103 1.95 -13.37 -8.22
CA MET A 103 1.11 -13.17 -7.05
C MET A 103 -0.02 -14.21 -6.94
N PRO A 104 -0.32 -14.67 -5.70
CA PRO A 104 0.45 -14.46 -4.48
C PRO A 104 1.86 -15.10 -4.56
N PRO A 105 2.87 -14.57 -3.84
CA PRO A 105 4.23 -15.13 -3.87
C PRO A 105 4.23 -16.62 -3.54
N ARG A 106 4.91 -17.43 -4.37
CA ARG A 106 4.97 -18.91 -4.27
C ARG A 106 3.63 -19.64 -4.35
N ALA A 107 2.54 -18.93 -4.66
CA ALA A 107 1.20 -19.50 -4.77
C ALA A 107 0.42 -18.86 -5.92
N SER A 108 1.09 -18.41 -6.99
CA SER A 108 0.40 -17.76 -8.11
C SER A 108 -0.63 -18.66 -8.80
N SER A 109 -0.43 -19.98 -8.77
CA SER A 109 -1.39 -20.98 -9.25
C SER A 109 -2.59 -21.21 -8.31
N SER A 110 -2.63 -20.61 -7.12
CA SER A 110 -3.74 -20.76 -6.16
C SER A 110 -4.99 -19.97 -6.53
N LEU A 111 -4.86 -18.97 -7.41
CA LEU A 111 -5.95 -18.19 -7.96
C LEU A 111 -6.16 -18.58 -9.43
N SER A 112 -7.42 -18.64 -9.87
CA SER A 112 -7.72 -18.83 -11.28
C SER A 112 -7.34 -17.58 -12.09
N PRO A 113 -7.11 -17.71 -13.42
CA PRO A 113 -6.87 -16.54 -14.26
C PRO A 113 -7.98 -15.48 -14.17
N GLN A 114 -9.22 -15.92 -13.95
CA GLN A 114 -10.39 -15.04 -13.76
C GLN A 114 -10.34 -14.34 -12.39
N ASP A 115 -9.86 -15.01 -11.34
CA ASP A 115 -9.64 -14.40 -10.03
C ASP A 115 -8.58 -13.30 -10.11
N HIS A 116 -7.47 -13.55 -10.82
CA HIS A 116 -6.47 -12.50 -11.06
C HIS A 116 -7.07 -11.32 -11.83
N ALA A 117 -7.87 -11.57 -12.87
CA ALA A 117 -8.54 -10.50 -13.62
C ALA A 117 -9.50 -9.69 -12.72
N ALA A 118 -10.21 -10.36 -11.81
CA ALA A 118 -11.06 -9.69 -10.83
C ALA A 118 -10.25 -8.82 -9.86
N VAL A 119 -9.17 -9.35 -9.26
CA VAL A 119 -8.27 -8.58 -8.40
C VAL A 119 -7.65 -7.39 -9.15
N PHE A 120 -7.30 -7.58 -10.42
CA PHE A 120 -6.75 -6.49 -11.24
C PHE A 120 -7.79 -5.39 -11.50
N ALA A 121 -9.05 -5.77 -11.78
CA ALA A 121 -10.16 -4.82 -11.88
C ALA A 121 -10.34 -4.00 -10.59
N TYR A 122 -10.19 -4.62 -9.42
CA TYR A 122 -10.21 -3.91 -8.15
C TYR A 122 -9.06 -2.92 -8.00
N ILE A 123 -7.82 -3.30 -8.38
CA ILE A 123 -6.66 -2.41 -8.37
C ILE A 123 -6.88 -1.21 -9.32
N LEU A 124 -7.42 -1.44 -10.51
CA LEU A 124 -7.75 -0.38 -11.46
C LEU A 124 -8.82 0.58 -10.90
N LYS A 125 -9.88 0.05 -10.29
CA LYS A 125 -10.92 0.84 -9.59
C LYS A 125 -10.31 1.71 -8.49
N ALA A 126 -9.44 1.14 -7.65
CA ALA A 126 -8.75 1.87 -6.58
C ALA A 126 -7.82 2.98 -7.11
N ASN A 127 -7.35 2.85 -8.35
CA ASN A 127 -6.54 3.85 -9.05
C ASN A 127 -7.36 4.75 -10.01
N GLY A 128 -8.69 4.81 -9.85
CA GLY A 128 -9.55 5.79 -10.50
C GLY A 128 -10.01 5.44 -11.91
N TYR A 129 -9.92 4.18 -12.33
CA TYR A 129 -10.60 3.72 -13.54
C TYR A 129 -12.09 3.47 -13.23
N ALA A 130 -12.96 3.91 -14.13
CA ALA A 130 -14.41 3.72 -13.97
C ALA A 130 -14.82 2.33 -14.49
N PRO A 131 -15.80 1.68 -13.86
CA PRO A 131 -16.40 0.46 -14.40
C PRO A 131 -17.13 0.75 -15.73
N GLY A 132 -17.25 -0.27 -16.57
CA GLY A 132 -18.05 -0.29 -17.80
C GLY A 132 -18.99 -1.49 -17.83
N GLY A 133 -19.53 -1.77 -19.02
CA GLY A 133 -20.47 -2.88 -19.24
C GLY A 133 -19.81 -4.23 -19.47
N GLU A 134 -18.55 -4.26 -19.91
CA GLU A 134 -17.84 -5.49 -20.28
C GLU A 134 -16.84 -5.92 -19.21
N PRO A 135 -16.76 -7.23 -18.88
CA PRO A 135 -15.76 -7.72 -17.95
C PRO A 135 -14.37 -7.69 -18.59
N LEU A 136 -13.36 -7.43 -17.77
CA LEU A 136 -11.97 -7.57 -18.16
C LEU A 136 -11.67 -9.04 -18.45
N ALA A 137 -11.41 -9.35 -19.72
CA ALA A 137 -10.90 -10.64 -20.14
C ALA A 137 -9.42 -10.80 -19.76
N VAL A 138 -9.01 -12.04 -19.49
CA VAL A 138 -7.63 -12.39 -19.07
C VAL A 138 -6.59 -12.04 -20.15
N ASP A 139 -6.98 -12.05 -21.42
CA ASP A 139 -6.15 -11.77 -22.57
C ASP A 139 -6.57 -10.50 -23.31
N ALA A 140 -7.30 -9.61 -22.63
CA ALA A 140 -7.88 -8.40 -23.21
C ALA A 140 -6.82 -7.59 -23.99
N PRO A 141 -6.94 -7.48 -25.33
CA PRO A 141 -5.94 -6.80 -26.16
C PRO A 141 -5.75 -5.32 -25.79
N LYS A 142 -6.78 -4.70 -25.20
CA LYS A 142 -6.73 -3.33 -24.69
C LYS A 142 -5.63 -3.14 -23.65
N LEU A 143 -5.34 -4.14 -22.80
CA LEU A 143 -4.30 -4.00 -21.77
C LEU A 143 -2.90 -3.76 -22.35
N LYS A 144 -2.65 -4.22 -23.58
CA LYS A 144 -1.34 -4.08 -24.26
C LYS A 144 -1.09 -2.68 -24.83
N VAL A 145 -2.12 -1.85 -24.91
CA VAL A 145 -2.02 -0.48 -25.45
C VAL A 145 -2.34 0.57 -24.39
N GLU A 146 -3.14 0.20 -23.39
CA GLU A 146 -3.46 1.03 -22.25
C GLU A 146 -2.29 1.10 -21.27
N ARG A 147 -2.13 2.28 -20.67
CA ARG A 147 -1.09 2.56 -19.67
C ARG A 147 -1.75 3.06 -18.41
N LEU A 148 -1.05 2.93 -17.28
CA LEU A 148 -1.52 3.54 -16.05
C LEU A 148 -1.56 5.06 -16.24
N GLN A 149 -2.77 5.61 -16.30
CA GLN A 149 -2.93 7.05 -16.41
C GLN A 149 -2.75 7.66 -15.03
N SER A 150 -1.84 8.63 -14.92
CA SER A 150 -1.63 9.41 -13.70
C SER A 150 -2.97 9.94 -13.21
N VAL A 151 -3.28 9.74 -11.92
CA VAL A 151 -4.40 10.43 -11.31
C VAL A 151 -3.88 11.83 -10.99
N PRO A 152 -4.48 12.93 -11.52
CA PRO A 152 -4.15 14.26 -11.04
C PRO A 152 -4.18 14.22 -9.52
N ALA A 153 -3.15 14.77 -8.86
CA ALA A 153 -2.97 14.73 -7.42
C ALA A 153 -4.12 15.46 -6.68
N GLY A 154 -5.31 14.87 -6.68
CA GLY A 154 -6.53 15.31 -6.02
C GLY A 154 -7.07 14.23 -5.08
N GLY A 155 -6.64 12.98 -5.27
CA GLY A 155 -6.62 12.02 -4.17
C GLY A 155 -5.52 12.47 -3.22
N ARG A 156 -5.89 13.00 -2.06
CA ARG A 156 -4.97 13.36 -0.98
C ARG A 156 -4.01 12.19 -0.80
N ALA A 157 -2.80 12.32 -1.31
CA ALA A 157 -1.69 11.54 -0.83
C ALA A 157 -1.75 11.77 0.67
N VAL A 158 -2.11 10.75 1.43
CA VAL A 158 -1.90 10.79 2.87
C VAL A 158 -0.39 10.91 2.93
N ALA A 159 0.10 12.14 3.10
CA ALA A 159 1.49 12.39 3.40
C ALA A 159 1.77 11.42 4.54
N ARG A 160 2.63 10.42 4.28
CA ARG A 160 3.05 9.52 5.35
C ARG A 160 3.61 10.46 6.38
N THR A 161 2.91 10.62 7.50
CA THR A 161 3.48 11.27 8.66
C THR A 161 4.79 10.52 8.89
N PRO A 162 5.94 11.20 8.99
CA PRO A 162 7.17 10.52 9.35
C PRO A 162 6.85 9.64 10.55
N PRO A 163 7.26 8.36 10.53
CA PRO A 163 6.99 7.48 11.66
C PRO A 163 7.45 8.21 12.92
N PRO A 164 6.66 8.18 14.00
CA PRO A 164 7.06 8.86 15.21
C PRO A 164 8.43 8.32 15.60
N ALA A 165 9.33 9.20 16.04
CA ALA A 165 10.65 8.79 16.52
C ALA A 165 10.55 7.77 17.66
N PHE A 166 9.38 7.68 18.29
CA PHE A 166 9.05 6.77 19.35
C PHE A 166 7.62 6.25 19.20
N ILE A 167 7.43 4.93 19.11
CA ILE A 167 6.11 4.30 19.22
C ILE A 167 5.91 3.98 20.71
N PRO A 168 5.04 4.69 21.44
CA PRO A 168 4.80 4.37 22.84
C PRO A 168 4.23 2.95 22.92
N ALA A 169 4.93 2.07 23.64
CA ALA A 169 4.42 0.74 23.94
C ALA A 169 3.14 0.87 24.79
N ALA A 170 2.24 -0.10 24.68
CA ALA A 170 1.10 -0.20 25.60
C ALA A 170 1.61 -0.16 27.05
N ALA A 171 0.95 0.60 27.93
CA ALA A 171 1.33 0.71 29.33
C ALA A 171 1.48 -0.70 29.94
N GLY A 172 2.71 -1.05 30.35
CA GLY A 172 3.04 -2.37 30.91
C GLY A 172 4.03 -3.21 30.09
N ALA A 173 4.34 -2.87 28.84
CA ALA A 173 5.35 -3.57 28.03
C ALA A 173 6.75 -2.96 28.18
N MET A 174 7.17 -2.65 29.42
CA MET A 174 8.59 -2.37 29.67
C MET A 174 9.33 -3.71 29.64
N PRO A 175 10.40 -3.85 28.84
CA PRO A 175 11.25 -5.02 28.90
C PRO A 175 11.73 -5.19 30.35
N ALA A 176 11.35 -6.29 31.00
CA ALA A 176 11.80 -6.60 32.36
C ALA A 176 13.24 -7.14 32.39
N GLY A 177 13.80 -7.48 31.22
CA GLY A 177 15.17 -7.93 31.07
C GLY A 177 16.13 -6.77 30.76
N SER A 178 17.36 -6.85 31.30
CA SER A 178 18.40 -5.84 31.09
C SER A 178 19.27 -6.08 29.85
N GLY A 179 19.09 -7.20 29.13
CA GLY A 179 19.97 -7.61 28.03
C GLY A 179 21.45 -7.73 28.45
N PRO A 180 22.36 -8.02 27.51
CA PRO A 180 23.80 -7.86 27.74
C PRO A 180 24.14 -6.36 27.82
N ASP A 181 25.05 -5.99 28.72
CA ASP A 181 25.60 -4.64 28.76
C ASP A 181 26.60 -4.39 27.62
N GLN A 182 27.01 -3.12 27.43
CA GLN A 182 27.92 -2.77 26.34
C GLN A 182 29.30 -3.46 26.47
N ALA A 183 29.77 -3.70 27.69
CA ALA A 183 31.05 -4.39 27.91
C ALA A 183 30.97 -5.85 27.42
N THR A 184 29.86 -6.53 27.71
CA THR A 184 29.55 -7.87 27.24
C THR A 184 29.48 -7.91 25.71
N LEU A 185 28.75 -6.97 25.10
CA LEU A 185 28.66 -6.87 23.64
C LEU A 185 30.02 -6.62 22.97
N SER A 186 30.85 -5.76 23.56
CA SER A 186 32.21 -5.48 23.05
C SER A 186 33.16 -6.68 23.19
N ALA A 187 32.90 -7.60 24.14
CA ALA A 187 33.68 -8.81 24.35
C ALA A 187 33.18 -10.03 23.54
N SER A 188 32.17 -9.85 22.70
CA SER A 188 31.47 -10.91 21.96
C SER A 188 32.36 -11.84 21.12
N SER A 189 33.50 -11.37 20.62
CA SER A 189 34.43 -12.22 19.83
C SER A 189 34.99 -13.43 20.59
N ARG A 190 34.94 -13.41 21.93
CA ARG A 190 35.35 -14.52 22.80
C ARG A 190 34.16 -15.24 23.44
N SER A 191 32.95 -14.82 23.12
CA SER A 191 31.71 -15.34 23.68
C SER A 191 31.32 -16.65 23.01
N THR A 192 30.78 -17.56 23.81
CA THR A 192 30.06 -18.75 23.34
C THR A 192 28.64 -18.42 22.90
N ASP A 193 28.06 -17.35 23.46
CA ASP A 193 26.78 -16.78 23.05
C ASP A 193 26.89 -16.01 21.72
N TRP A 194 25.80 -15.98 20.95
CA TRP A 194 25.69 -15.24 19.69
C TRP A 194 24.93 -13.93 19.93
N LEU A 195 25.63 -12.91 20.43
CA LEU A 195 25.01 -11.70 20.98
C LEU A 195 24.59 -10.65 19.94
N VAL A 196 25.21 -10.67 18.77
CA VAL A 196 24.90 -9.78 17.63
C VAL A 196 24.86 -10.55 16.33
N HIS A 197 24.23 -10.01 15.29
CA HIS A 197 24.00 -10.72 14.02
C HIS A 197 25.28 -11.32 13.39
N GLY A 198 26.42 -10.65 13.53
CA GLY A 198 27.73 -11.07 13.02
C GLY A 198 28.58 -11.88 13.99
N HIS A 199 28.02 -12.39 15.08
CA HIS A 199 28.68 -12.89 16.30
C HIS A 199 29.40 -11.79 17.10
N ASP A 200 30.19 -10.95 16.44
CA ASP A 200 30.86 -9.79 17.01
C ASP A 200 30.74 -8.52 16.14
N TYR A 201 31.34 -7.42 16.58
CA TYR A 201 31.35 -6.15 15.83
C TYR A 201 32.27 -6.15 14.59
N SER A 202 33.20 -7.09 14.46
CA SER A 202 33.98 -7.27 13.23
C SER A 202 33.14 -7.92 12.12
N GLY A 203 32.08 -8.63 12.49
CA GLY A 203 31.14 -9.24 11.55
C GLY A 203 31.70 -10.46 10.82
N THR A 204 32.77 -11.08 11.34
CA THR A 204 33.42 -12.26 10.75
C THR A 204 32.56 -13.51 10.83
N ARG A 205 31.56 -13.55 11.73
CA ARG A 205 30.69 -14.70 11.99
C ARG A 205 31.48 -15.94 12.44
N PHE A 206 32.60 -15.73 13.13
CA PHE A 206 33.46 -16.79 13.63
C PHE A 206 33.12 -17.13 15.08
N SER A 207 32.82 -18.39 15.38
CA SER A 207 32.64 -18.88 16.76
C SER A 207 33.96 -19.46 17.27
N PRO A 208 34.35 -19.18 18.54
CA PRO A 208 35.52 -19.81 19.16
C PRO A 208 35.30 -21.27 19.59
N LEU A 209 34.06 -21.81 19.50
CA LEU A 209 33.74 -23.19 19.89
C LEU A 209 34.27 -24.22 18.87
N ASP A 210 34.79 -25.34 19.35
CA ASP A 210 35.43 -26.37 18.52
C ASP A 210 35.02 -27.83 18.85
N ASP A 211 34.00 -28.01 19.72
CA ASP A 211 33.42 -29.33 20.03
C ASP A 211 32.99 -30.08 18.74
N ILE A 212 32.44 -29.31 17.79
CA ILE A 212 32.17 -29.76 16.41
C ILE A 212 33.34 -29.32 15.54
N ASN A 213 34.09 -30.29 15.03
CA ASN A 213 35.25 -30.06 14.18
C ASN A 213 35.34 -31.11 13.06
N THR A 214 36.40 -31.06 12.26
CA THR A 214 36.58 -31.93 11.08
C THR A 214 36.59 -33.43 11.39
N THR A 215 36.82 -33.81 12.66
CA THR A 215 36.81 -35.21 13.10
C THR A 215 35.49 -35.64 13.74
N THR A 216 34.67 -34.69 14.21
CA THR A 216 33.45 -34.96 14.97
C THR A 216 32.16 -34.63 14.20
N ALA A 217 32.25 -33.80 13.16
CA ALA A 217 31.10 -33.33 12.37
C ALA A 217 30.27 -34.44 11.74
N SER A 218 30.88 -35.59 11.43
CA SER A 218 30.18 -36.76 10.88
C SER A 218 29.16 -37.39 11.84
N ARG A 219 29.20 -37.02 13.13
CA ARG A 219 28.29 -37.52 14.17
C ARG A 219 27.09 -36.60 14.44
N LEU A 220 26.97 -35.49 13.70
CA LEU A 220 25.88 -34.54 13.90
C LEU A 220 24.52 -35.18 13.62
N ALA A 221 23.56 -34.88 14.48
CA ALA A 221 22.16 -35.24 14.32
C ALA A 221 21.27 -34.08 14.79
N PRO A 222 20.02 -33.95 14.30
CA PRO A 222 19.08 -32.96 14.81
C PRO A 222 18.82 -33.18 16.30
N ALA A 223 19.03 -32.12 17.10
CA ALA A 223 18.72 -32.15 18.54
C ALA A 223 17.26 -31.77 18.83
N CYS A 224 16.73 -30.77 18.11
CA CYS A 224 15.36 -30.27 18.26
C CYS A 224 14.85 -29.67 16.95
N VAL A 225 13.53 -29.64 16.77
CA VAL A 225 12.84 -28.93 15.68
C VAL A 225 11.68 -28.14 16.25
N PHE A 226 11.63 -26.84 15.96
CA PHE A 226 10.53 -25.96 16.33
C PHE A 226 9.79 -25.46 15.08
N GLN A 227 8.48 -25.63 15.03
CA GLN A 227 7.64 -25.15 13.94
C GLN A 227 7.11 -23.75 14.28
N VAL A 228 7.64 -22.72 13.60
CA VAL A 228 7.32 -21.31 13.87
C VAL A 228 5.89 -20.90 13.50
N GLY A 229 5.17 -21.73 12.75
CA GLY A 229 3.77 -21.48 12.35
C GLY A 229 3.58 -20.49 11.20
N GLU A 230 4.65 -19.89 10.69
CA GLU A 230 4.62 -18.99 9.53
C GLU A 230 4.96 -19.75 8.24
N ARG A 231 4.22 -19.46 7.15
CA ARG A 231 4.38 -20.13 5.85
C ARG A 231 5.29 -19.37 4.89
N ASP A 232 5.65 -18.14 5.25
CA ASP A 232 6.43 -17.24 4.40
C ASP A 232 7.95 -17.37 4.63
N ASN A 233 8.69 -16.83 3.66
CA ASN A 233 10.12 -16.56 3.72
C ASN A 233 10.51 -15.67 4.90
N PHE A 234 11.21 -16.16 5.92
CA PHE A 234 11.88 -15.29 6.90
C PHE A 234 13.40 -15.46 6.83
N GLN A 235 14.10 -14.33 6.91
CA GLN A 235 15.56 -14.25 7.00
C GLN A 235 15.90 -13.92 8.44
N THR A 236 16.30 -14.92 9.21
CA THR A 236 16.67 -14.73 10.61
C THR A 236 18.08 -15.24 10.85
N GLY A 237 18.89 -14.43 11.53
CA GLY A 237 20.13 -14.87 12.16
C GLY A 237 19.85 -14.96 13.66
N PRO A 238 19.67 -16.16 14.23
CA PRO A 238 19.31 -16.30 15.64
C PRO A 238 20.29 -15.56 16.55
N ILE A 239 19.75 -14.90 17.58
CA ILE A 239 20.54 -14.29 18.65
C ILE A 239 20.39 -15.18 19.87
N VAL A 240 21.50 -15.57 20.50
CA VAL A 240 21.48 -16.41 21.71
C VAL A 240 22.17 -15.65 22.82
N HIS A 241 21.49 -15.48 23.95
CA HIS A 241 22.05 -14.87 25.15
C HIS A 241 21.52 -15.58 26.40
N ASN A 242 22.43 -16.08 27.25
CA ASN A 242 22.12 -16.79 28.50
C ASN A 242 21.05 -17.88 28.34
N GLY A 243 21.25 -18.77 27.36
CA GLY A 243 20.34 -19.91 27.12
C GLY A 243 19.00 -19.56 26.50
N THR A 244 18.76 -18.29 26.11
CA THR A 244 17.57 -17.92 25.33
C THR A 244 17.95 -17.60 23.89
N MET A 245 17.34 -18.31 22.94
CA MET A 245 17.45 -18.05 21.51
C MET A 245 16.27 -17.18 21.03
N TYR A 246 16.58 -16.06 20.38
CA TYR A 246 15.61 -15.17 19.78
C TYR A 246 15.65 -15.32 18.26
N VAL A 247 14.48 -15.56 17.66
CA VAL A 247 14.29 -15.63 16.21
C VAL A 247 13.17 -14.69 15.78
N THR A 248 13.27 -14.20 14.55
CA THR A 248 12.30 -13.27 13.96
C THR A 248 11.70 -13.87 12.69
N THR A 249 10.38 -13.72 12.57
CA THR A 249 9.63 -14.02 11.34
C THR A 249 9.19 -12.72 10.67
N MET A 250 8.35 -12.76 9.63
CA MET A 250 7.82 -11.53 9.04
C MET A 250 6.92 -10.76 10.00
N THR A 251 6.30 -11.46 10.96
CA THR A 251 5.25 -10.88 11.81
C THR A 251 5.48 -11.05 13.31
N SER A 252 6.46 -11.87 13.71
CA SER A 252 6.65 -12.27 15.11
C SER A 252 8.12 -12.25 15.53
N THR A 253 8.33 -11.99 16.82
CA THR A 253 9.60 -12.26 17.52
C THR A 253 9.34 -13.37 18.52
N ILE A 254 10.12 -14.45 18.46
CA ILE A 254 9.94 -15.66 19.24
C ILE A 254 11.20 -15.87 20.10
N ALA A 255 11.00 -16.16 21.38
CA ALA A 255 12.06 -16.55 22.32
C ALA A 255 11.93 -18.04 22.65
N LEU A 256 13.03 -18.78 22.56
CA LEU A 256 13.13 -20.23 22.77
C LEU A 256 14.18 -20.52 23.84
N ASP A 257 13.98 -21.57 24.63
CA ASP A 257 15.02 -22.17 25.48
C ASP A 257 16.01 -22.91 24.57
N ALA A 258 17.31 -22.61 24.69
CA ALA A 258 18.36 -22.96 23.73
C ALA A 258 19.19 -24.18 24.14
#